data_AF-D6M393-F1
#
_entry.id   AF-D6M393-F1
#
_cell.length_a   1.000
_cell.length_b   1.000
_cell.length_c   1.000
_cell.angle_alpha   90.00
_cell.angle_beta   90.00
_cell.angle_gamma   90.00
#
_symmetry.space_group_name_H-M   'P 1'
#
loop_
_entity.id
_entity.type
_entity.pdbx_description
1 polymer ?
#
loop_
_entity_poly.entity_id
_entity_poly.type
_entity_poly.pdbx_seq_one_letter_code
_entity_poly.pdbx_strand_id
1 'polypeptide(L)' 'PWGPQPDPGTEGRRSGEPVLILDDVFAELDARRRDRLAEHVAPGEQVLVTAAVEEDVPAPLKGARYAVAEGTVRRV' A
#
# COMPACT_ATOMS: atom_id res chain seq x y z
N PRO A 1 -26.54 -34.06 9.27
CA PRO A 1 -25.33 -33.25 8.98
C PRO A 1 -24.93 -33.39 7.51
N TRP A 2 -25.51 -32.61 6.60
CA TRP A 2 -25.03 -32.43 5.22
C TRP A 2 -25.65 -31.14 4.68
N GLY A 3 -24.89 -30.05 4.74
CA GLY A 3 -25.10 -28.86 3.93
C GLY A 3 -24.10 -28.87 2.77
N PRO A 4 -24.28 -28.05 1.72
CA PRO A 4 -23.33 -27.97 0.62
C PRO A 4 -21.92 -27.64 1.16
N GLN A 5 -20.95 -28.47 0.80
CA GLN A 5 -19.55 -28.25 1.12
C GLN A 5 -19.09 -26.99 0.35
N PRO A 6 -18.50 -25.98 1.01
CA PRO A 6 -17.97 -24.82 0.31
C PRO A 6 -16.93 -25.27 -0.72
N ASP A 7 -17.00 -24.66 -1.90
CA ASP A 7 -16.11 -24.92 -3.03
C ASP A 7 -14.64 -24.69 -2.58
N PRO A 8 -13.71 -25.65 -2.75
CA PRO A 8 -12.32 -25.54 -2.29
C PRO A 8 -11.47 -24.50 -3.07
N GLY A 9 -12.12 -23.52 -3.71
CA GLY A 9 -11.48 -22.44 -4.48
C GLY A 9 -11.81 -21.02 -4.02
N THR A 10 -12.63 -20.83 -2.96
CA THR A 10 -12.94 -19.49 -2.43
C THR A 10 -12.34 -19.27 -1.03
N GLU A 11 -11.04 -19.53 -0.88
CA GLU A 11 -10.29 -18.78 0.13
C GLU A 11 -10.21 -17.34 -0.37
N GLY A 12 -11.22 -16.54 0.00
CA GLY A 12 -11.14 -15.10 -0.16
C GLY A 12 -9.80 -14.64 0.38
N ARG A 13 -9.03 -13.95 -0.47
CA ARG A 13 -7.85 -13.11 -0.16
C ARG A 13 -7.59 -13.07 1.35
N ARG A 14 -6.58 -13.81 1.84
CA ARG A 14 -6.33 -14.07 3.27
C ARG A 14 -6.89 -12.96 4.16
N SER A 15 -8.08 -13.20 4.73
CA SER A 15 -8.72 -12.27 5.64
C SER A 15 -7.88 -12.16 6.91
N GLY A 16 -6.95 -11.21 6.97
CA GLY A 16 -6.14 -10.99 8.18
C GLY A 16 -4.87 -10.16 8.01
N GLU A 17 -4.37 -9.92 6.79
CA GLU A 17 -3.20 -9.04 6.63
C GLU A 17 -3.64 -7.57 6.72
N PRO A 18 -3.01 -6.75 7.59
CA PRO A 18 -3.40 -5.36 7.77
C PRO A 18 -3.03 -4.52 6.55
N VAL A 19 -3.85 -3.50 6.27
CA VAL A 19 -3.50 -2.44 5.34
C VAL A 19 -2.55 -1.47 6.04
N LEU A 20 -1.37 -1.25 5.47
CA LEU A 20 -0.43 -0.26 5.97
C LEU A 20 -0.75 1.10 5.35
N ILE A 21 -0.93 2.13 6.18
CA ILE A 21 -1.11 3.52 5.75
C ILE A 21 0.07 4.33 6.26
N LEU A 22 0.75 5.02 5.35
CA LEU A 22 1.89 5.89 5.63
C LEU A 22 1.51 7.31 5.24
N ASP A 23 1.43 8.19 6.24
CA ASP A 23 1.07 9.59 6.02
C ASP A 23 2.32 10.47 5.96
N ASP A 24 2.73 10.87 4.76
CA ASP A 24 3.87 11.77 4.47
C ASP A 24 5.22 11.36 5.11
N VAL A 25 5.33 10.12 5.58
CA VAL A 25 6.48 9.65 6.38
C VAL A 25 7.80 9.70 5.61
N PHE A 26 7.77 9.63 4.28
CA PHE A 26 9.00 9.58 3.48
C PHE A 26 9.67 10.94 3.30
N ALA A 27 8.91 12.03 3.41
CA ALA A 27 9.45 13.39 3.42
C ALA A 27 10.27 13.66 4.69
N GLU A 28 9.93 13.00 5.80
CA GLU A 28 10.60 13.15 7.10
C GLU A 28 11.91 12.36 7.23
N LEU A 29 12.21 11.48 6.27
CA LEU A 29 13.33 10.55 6.35
C LEU A 29 14.51 10.98 5.48
N ASP A 30 15.72 10.80 6.03
CA ASP A 30 16.92 10.79 5.21
C ASP A 30 16.91 9.62 4.20
N ALA A 31 17.73 9.73 3.15
CA ALA A 31 17.75 8.75 2.05
C ALA A 31 17.93 7.30 2.54
N ARG A 32 18.82 7.07 3.52
CA ARG A 32 19.08 5.73 4.03
C ARG A 32 17.88 5.16 4.78
N ARG A 33 17.21 5.97 5.59
CA ARG A 33 16.00 5.55 6.31
C ARG A 33 14.83 5.33 5.36
N ARG A 34 14.69 6.16 4.32
CA ARG A 34 13.71 6.01 3.25
C ARG A 34 13.87 4.68 2.54
N ASP A 35 15.07 4.34 2.11
CA ASP A 35 15.37 3.06 1.45
C ASP A 35 15.05 1.87 2.35
N ARG A 36 15.49 1.92 3.62
CA ARG A 36 15.20 0.85 4.60
C ARG A 36 13.70 0.67 4.83
N LEU A 37 12.94 1.76 4.95
CA LEU A 37 11.50 1.68 5.13
C LEU A 37 10.85 1.08 3.88
N ALA A 38 11.24 1.53 2.68
CA ALA A 38 10.74 1.03 1.40
C ALA A 38 10.95 -0.48 1.26
N GLU A 39 12.14 -0.98 1.56
CA GLU A 39 12.45 -2.42 1.55
C GLU A 39 11.59 -3.22 2.53
N HIS A 40 11.26 -2.63 3.68
CA HIS A 40 10.44 -3.29 4.69
C HIS A 40 8.96 -3.35 4.31
N VAL A 41 8.44 -2.33 3.62
CA VAL A 41 7.02 -2.24 3.27
C VAL A 41 6.68 -2.82 1.89
N ALA A 42 7.65 -2.89 0.97
CA ALA A 42 7.43 -3.40 -0.39
C ALA A 42 6.88 -4.84 -0.47
N PRO A 43 7.22 -5.77 0.44
CA PRO A 43 6.62 -7.11 0.46
C PRO A 43 5.19 -7.17 1.02
N GLY A 44 4.69 -6.09 1.64
CA GLY A 44 3.36 -6.05 2.23
C GLY A 44 2.26 -6.21 1.18
N GLU A 45 1.17 -6.91 1.52
CA GLU A 45 0.08 -7.16 0.58
C GLU A 45 -0.65 -5.87 0.14
N GLN A 46 -0.79 -4.89 1.05
CA GLN A 46 -1.41 -3.61 0.74
C GLN A 46 -0.79 -2.45 1.52
N VAL A 47 -0.28 -1.45 0.79
CA VAL A 47 0.29 -0.20 1.35
C VAL A 47 -0.33 1.01 0.66
N LEU A 48 -0.72 2.01 1.45
CA LEU A 48 -1.24 3.29 1.02
C LEU A 48 -0.30 4.38 1.52
N VAL A 49 0.22 5.20 0.61
CA VAL A 49 1.20 6.24 0.93
C VAL A 49 0.63 7.58 0.49
N THR A 50 0.65 8.58 1.37
CA THR A 50 0.46 9.98 0.99
C THR A 50 1.82 10.64 0.86
N ALA A 51 1.96 11.49 -0.15
CA ALA A 51 3.16 12.30 -0.36
C ALA A 51 2.75 13.59 -1.05
N ALA A 52 3.36 14.70 -0.66
CA ALA A 52 3.13 16.00 -1.30
C ALA A 52 3.86 16.15 -2.64
N VAL A 53 5.00 15.48 -2.80
CA VAL A 53 5.79 15.46 -4.04
C VAL A 53 6.14 14.02 -4.43
N GLU A 54 6.31 13.78 -5.74
CA GLU A 54 6.53 12.43 -6.26
C GLU A 54 7.86 11.84 -5.80
N GLU A 55 8.88 12.69 -5.71
CA GLU A 55 10.26 12.31 -5.40
C GLU A 55 10.44 11.79 -3.97
N ASP A 56 9.48 12.05 -3.08
CA ASP A 56 9.49 11.51 -1.72
C ASP A 56 9.18 10.01 -1.70
N VAL A 57 8.49 9.50 -2.72
CA VAL A 57 8.14 8.08 -2.79
C VAL A 57 9.28 7.26 -3.45
N PRO A 58 9.92 6.34 -2.72
CA PRO A 58 11.07 5.60 -3.22
C PRO A 58 10.68 4.57 -4.31
N ALA A 59 11.58 4.38 -5.28
CA ALA A 59 11.36 3.53 -6.46
C ALA A 59 10.93 2.06 -6.21
N PRO A 60 11.28 1.39 -5.10
CA PRO A 60 10.74 0.07 -4.77
C PRO A 60 9.22 0.06 -4.59
N LEU A 61 8.62 1.19 -4.19
CA LEU A 61 7.18 1.32 -4.02
C LEU A 61 6.52 1.64 -5.36
N LYS A 62 6.14 0.58 -6.07
CA LYS A 62 5.41 0.65 -7.34
C LYS A 62 3.95 0.30 -7.10
N GLY A 63 3.04 1.11 -7.63
CA GLY A 63 1.62 0.91 -7.41
C GLY A 63 0.76 1.84 -8.26
N ALA A 64 -0.56 1.74 -8.07
CA ALA A 64 -1.48 2.72 -8.64
C ALA A 64 -1.23 4.09 -7.99
N ARG A 65 -1.20 5.13 -8.82
CA ARG A 65 -1.03 6.51 -8.35
C ARG A 65 -2.36 7.24 -8.42
N TYR A 66 -2.58 8.10 -7.43
CA TYR A 66 -3.76 8.92 -7.33
C TYR A 66 -3.36 10.36 -7.05
N ALA A 67 -3.78 11.27 -7.91
CA ALA A 67 -3.71 12.70 -7.65
C ALA A 67 -4.93 13.10 -6.80
N VAL A 68 -4.67 13.79 -5.69
CA VAL A 68 -5.71 14.32 -4.80
C VAL A 68 -5.64 15.84 -4.83
N ALA A 69 -6.70 16.49 -5.28
CA ALA A 69 -6.81 17.94 -5.35
C ALA A 69 -8.27 18.37 -5.26
N GLU A 70 -8.54 19.49 -4.57
CA GLU A 70 -9.89 20.07 -4.48
C GLU A 70 -10.97 19.08 -4.01
N GLY A 71 -10.63 18.20 -3.06
CA GLY A 71 -11.53 17.15 -2.56
C GLY A 71 -11.84 16.03 -3.56
N THR A 72 -11.13 15.97 -4.69
CA THR A 72 -11.29 14.96 -5.74
C THR A 72 -10.08 14.03 -5.79
N VAL A 73 -10.31 12.74 -6.05
CA VAL A 73 -9.28 11.72 -6.24
C VAL A 73 -9.32 11.23 -7.69
N ARG A 74 -8.19 11.26 -8.40
CA ARG A 74 -8.08 10.81 -9.80
C ARG A 74 -6.88 9.89 -9.97
N ARG A 75 -7.06 8.78 -10.69
CA ARG A 75 -5.95 7.89 -11.04
C ARG A 75 -5.08 8.53 -12.12
N VAL A 76 -3.76 8.42 -11.98
CA VAL A 76 -2.74 8.93 -12.93
C VAL A 76 -1.75 7.85 -13.36
#